data_AF-A0A6C0CRU3-F1
#
_entry.id   AF-A0A6C0CRU3-F1
#
_cell.length_a   1.000
_cell.length_b   1.000
_cell.length_c   1.000
_cell.angle_alpha   90.00
_cell.angle_beta   90.00
_cell.angle_gamma   90.00
#
_symmetry.space_group_name_H-M   'P 1'
#
loop_
_entity.id
_entity.type
_entity.pdbx_description
1 polymer ?
#
loop_
_entity_poly.entity_id
_entity_poly.type
_entity_poly.pdbx_seq_one_letter_code
_entity_poly.pdbx_strand_id
1 'polypeptide(L)'
;MILFYSNHCNASQMLMDQLERYKAKKYFKLINIEKLLSKGMKVPSVVHVVPALMMLPSKKVLIGKQLFDYLLLPNKGFIFTIEQNKINTESRQITDKLIDDNPIAFGFINNASGDYFTYIEDASGDINDQHKQYNWASIDEKITIKTPKEDDYITEDKSNRKPKMPDLSVLQSERALDIQNHLNNTTLPPASTEC
;
A
#
# COMPACT_ATOMS: atom_id res chain seq x y z
N MET A 1 -4.38 -26.47 -4.85
CA MET A 1 -3.24 -26.57 -5.80
C MET A 1 -2.27 -27.63 -5.31
N ILE A 2 -1.35 -28.17 -6.13
CA ILE A 2 -0.35 -29.15 -5.68
C ILE A 2 1.03 -28.50 -5.68
N LEU A 3 1.69 -28.49 -4.52
CA LEU A 3 3.04 -27.94 -4.36
C LEU A 3 4.03 -29.09 -4.14
N PHE A 4 4.98 -29.20 -5.06
CA PHE A 4 6.09 -30.12 -4.99
C PHE A 4 7.27 -29.42 -4.32
N TYR A 5 7.81 -30.05 -3.28
CA TYR A 5 8.94 -29.52 -2.52
C TYR A 5 9.94 -30.63 -2.19
N SER A 6 11.15 -30.19 -1.85
CA SER A 6 12.29 -31.03 -1.50
C SER A 6 12.87 -30.56 -0.17
N ASN A 7 13.26 -31.48 0.71
CA ASN A 7 13.93 -31.13 1.96
C ASN A 7 15.38 -30.67 1.76
N HIS A 8 15.99 -30.99 0.63
CA HIS A 8 17.40 -30.68 0.32
C HIS A 8 17.56 -29.36 -0.45
N CYS A 9 16.46 -28.70 -0.81
CA CYS A 9 16.46 -27.46 -1.57
C CYS A 9 16.20 -26.25 -0.67
N ASN A 10 17.16 -25.32 -0.60
CA ASN A 10 17.02 -24.10 0.21
C ASN A 10 15.81 -23.24 -0.20
N ALA A 11 15.57 -23.09 -1.51
CA ALA A 11 14.41 -22.35 -2.01
C ALA A 11 13.06 -22.99 -1.59
N SER A 12 13.03 -24.33 -1.47
CA SER A 12 11.85 -25.05 -0.97
C SER A 12 11.65 -24.83 0.53
N GLN A 13 12.73 -24.82 1.32
CA GLN A 13 12.67 -24.54 2.76
C GLN A 13 12.16 -23.11 3.01
N MET A 14 12.75 -22.12 2.33
CA MET A 14 12.29 -20.73 2.40
C MET A 14 10.81 -20.59 2.06
N LEU A 15 10.33 -21.26 1.00
CA LEU A 15 8.91 -21.23 0.62
C LEU A 15 8.02 -21.86 1.70
N MET A 16 8.44 -22.97 2.30
CA MET A 16 7.71 -23.64 3.37
C MET A 16 7.59 -22.73 4.61
N ASP A 17 8.66 -22.03 4.98
CA ASP A 17 8.64 -21.06 6.07
C ASP A 17 7.63 -19.93 5.81
N GLN A 18 7.60 -19.40 4.58
CA GLN A 18 6.60 -18.38 4.21
C GLN A 18 5.17 -18.95 4.28
N LEU A 19 4.95 -20.17 3.77
CA LEU A 19 3.64 -20.82 3.85
C LEU A 19 3.16 -21.04 5.29
N GLU A 20 4.08 -21.28 6.22
CA GLU A 20 3.77 -21.42 7.64
C GLU A 20 3.47 -20.07 8.30
N ARG A 21 4.30 -19.05 8.05
CA ARG A 21 4.08 -17.67 8.53
C ARG A 21 2.71 -17.13 8.17
N TYR A 22 2.29 -17.32 6.92
CA TYR A 22 0.99 -16.85 6.41
C TYR A 22 -0.14 -17.89 6.53
N LYS A 23 0.04 -18.98 7.29
CA LYS A 23 -0.97 -20.04 7.49
C LYS A 23 -1.60 -20.53 6.18
N ALA A 24 -0.85 -20.49 5.08
CA ALA A 24 -1.31 -20.73 3.72
C ALA A 24 -1.22 -22.22 3.33
N LYS A 25 -0.62 -23.05 4.20
CA LYS A 25 -0.46 -24.50 4.02
C LYS A 25 -1.77 -25.23 3.64
N LYS A 26 -2.91 -24.74 4.12
CA LYS A 26 -4.25 -25.32 3.84
C LYS A 26 -4.70 -25.22 2.37
N TYR A 27 -4.14 -24.29 1.59
CA TYR A 27 -4.51 -24.09 0.18
C TYR A 27 -3.76 -25.02 -0.78
N PHE A 28 -2.70 -25.67 -0.29
CA PHE A 28 -1.80 -26.50 -1.08
C PHE A 28 -1.79 -27.93 -0.58
N LYS A 29 -1.93 -28.88 -1.51
CA LYS A 29 -1.57 -30.28 -1.27
C LYS A 29 -0.07 -30.40 -1.43
N LEU A 30 0.62 -30.55 -0.30
CA LEU A 30 2.08 -30.67 -0.24
C LEU A 30 2.51 -32.08 -0.62
N ILE A 31 3.49 -32.17 -1.51
CA ILE A 31 4.10 -33.42 -1.93
C ILE A 31 5.61 -33.29 -1.80
N ASN A 32 6.17 -34.10 -0.92
CA ASN A 32 7.61 -34.25 -0.81
C ASN A 32 8.11 -35.22 -1.89
N ILE A 33 9.08 -34.79 -2.68
CA ILE A 33 9.60 -35.56 -3.81
C ILE A 33 10.47 -36.73 -3.35
N GLU A 34 11.29 -36.58 -2.31
CA GLU A 34 12.11 -37.67 -1.79
C GLU A 34 11.25 -38.86 -1.33
N LYS A 35 10.15 -38.57 -0.63
CA LYS A 35 9.18 -39.57 -0.16
C LYS A 35 8.41 -40.23 -1.29
N LEU A 36 8.24 -39.57 -2.43
CA LEU A 36 7.64 -40.18 -3.61
C LEU A 36 8.63 -41.13 -4.29
N LEU A 37 9.87 -40.67 -4.46
CA LEU A 37 10.94 -41.47 -5.08
C LEU A 37 11.25 -42.72 -4.26
N SER A 38 11.30 -42.61 -2.93
CA SER A 38 11.55 -43.76 -2.05
C SER A 38 10.44 -44.81 -2.09
N LYS A 39 9.21 -44.43 -2.47
CA LYS A 39 8.07 -45.32 -2.67
C LYS A 39 8.02 -45.91 -4.09
N GLY A 40 9.00 -45.62 -4.94
CA GLY A 40 9.04 -46.07 -6.34
C GLY A 40 8.00 -45.40 -7.24
N MET A 41 7.36 -44.31 -6.79
CA MET A 41 6.42 -43.55 -7.61
C MET A 41 7.16 -42.54 -8.48
N LYS A 42 6.78 -42.46 -9.76
CA LYS A 42 7.37 -41.51 -10.70
C LYS A 42 6.79 -40.11 -10.49
N VAL A 43 7.67 -39.12 -10.38
CA VAL A 43 7.29 -37.69 -10.44
C VAL A 43 6.86 -37.36 -11.87
N PRO A 44 5.80 -36.55 -12.06
CA PRO A 44 5.41 -36.13 -13.41
C PRO A 44 6.58 -35.48 -14.15
N SER A 45 6.82 -35.91 -15.39
CA SER A 45 7.95 -35.43 -16.19
C SER A 45 7.96 -33.91 -16.37
N VAL A 46 6.83 -33.23 -16.24
CA VAL A 46 6.73 -31.76 -16.35
C VAL A 46 7.43 -31.04 -15.18
N VAL A 47 7.61 -31.70 -14.03
CA VAL A 47 8.27 -31.13 -12.85
C VAL A 47 9.74 -31.53 -12.86
N HIS A 48 10.57 -30.70 -13.49
CA HIS A 48 12.01 -30.93 -13.59
C HIS A 48 12.81 -30.30 -12.43
N VAL A 49 12.27 -29.24 -11.82
CA VAL A 49 12.95 -28.43 -10.79
C VAL A 49 11.98 -28.16 -9.65
N VAL A 50 12.53 -27.98 -8.45
CA VAL A 50 11.81 -27.82 -7.18
C VAL A 50 12.28 -26.52 -6.53
N PRO A 51 11.41 -25.71 -5.90
CA PRO A 51 9.97 -25.90 -5.73
C PRO A 51 9.16 -25.67 -7.01
N ALA A 52 8.05 -26.40 -7.15
CA ALA A 52 7.14 -26.30 -8.29
C ALA A 52 5.67 -26.40 -7.86
N LEU A 53 4.81 -25.62 -8.50
CA LEU A 53 3.37 -25.60 -8.24
C LEU A 53 2.62 -26.03 -9.49
N MET A 54 1.76 -27.02 -9.32
CA MET A 54 0.84 -27.47 -10.36
C MET A 54 -0.57 -26.96 -10.04
N MET A 55 -1.13 -26.21 -10.99
CA MET A 55 -2.51 -25.74 -10.96
C MET A 55 -3.43 -26.75 -11.65
N LEU A 56 -4.54 -27.10 -10.99
CA LEU A 56 -5.60 -27.95 -11.54
C LEU A 56 -6.84 -27.06 -11.77
N PRO A 57 -7.61 -27.26 -12.86
CA PRO A 57 -7.54 -28.34 -13.86
C PRO A 57 -6.56 -28.10 -15.03
N SER A 58 -5.98 -26.90 -15.15
CA SER A 58 -5.18 -26.49 -16.31
C SER A 58 -3.88 -27.27 -16.52
N LYS A 59 -3.44 -28.06 -15.53
CA LYS A 59 -2.16 -28.78 -15.50
C LYS A 59 -0.94 -27.88 -15.74
N LYS A 60 -1.10 -26.56 -15.61
CA LYS A 60 -0.01 -25.60 -15.75
C LYS A 60 0.91 -25.71 -14.54
N VAL A 61 2.21 -25.81 -14.81
CA VAL A 61 3.26 -25.90 -13.79
C VAL A 61 4.03 -24.58 -13.74
N LEU A 62 4.15 -24.00 -12.56
CA LEU A 62 4.98 -22.83 -12.27
C LEU A 62 6.22 -23.29 -11.51
N ILE A 63 7.38 -22.81 -11.93
CA ILE A 63 8.69 -23.26 -11.44
C ILE A 63 9.54 -22.03 -11.11
N GLY A 64 10.37 -22.13 -10.05
CA GLY A 64 11.40 -21.13 -9.75
C GLY A 64 10.81 -19.74 -9.53
N LYS A 65 11.34 -18.72 -10.22
CA LYS A 65 10.90 -17.33 -10.05
C LYS A 65 9.39 -17.15 -10.29
N GLN A 66 8.83 -17.80 -11.31
CA GLN A 66 7.40 -17.66 -11.63
C GLN A 66 6.50 -18.19 -10.52
N LEU A 67 6.95 -19.21 -9.79
CA LEU A 67 6.27 -19.72 -8.61
C LEU A 67 6.27 -18.66 -7.50
N PHE A 68 7.43 -18.08 -7.21
CA PHE A 68 7.58 -17.07 -6.17
C PHE A 68 6.81 -15.80 -6.50
N ASP A 69 6.87 -15.32 -7.74
CA ASP A 69 6.05 -14.18 -8.17
C ASP A 69 4.55 -14.51 -8.03
N TYR A 70 4.11 -15.71 -8.41
CA TYR A 70 2.71 -16.08 -8.29
C TYR A 70 2.23 -16.20 -6.83
N LEU A 71 3.09 -16.64 -5.92
CA LEU A 71 2.70 -16.88 -4.53
C LEU A 71 2.93 -15.67 -3.63
N LEU A 72 4.08 -15.01 -3.78
CA LEU A 72 4.64 -14.03 -2.84
C LEU A 72 4.77 -12.61 -3.40
N LEU A 73 4.32 -12.33 -4.62
CA LEU A 73 4.34 -10.94 -5.09
C LEU A 73 3.34 -10.11 -4.26
N PRO A 74 3.72 -8.93 -3.73
CA PRO A 74 2.77 -8.08 -3.02
C PRO A 74 1.62 -7.70 -3.95
N ASN A 75 0.38 -7.68 -3.43
CA ASN A 75 -0.89 -7.36 -4.11
C ASN A 75 -1.33 -8.29 -5.26
N LYS A 76 -0.42 -9.05 -5.87
CA LYS A 76 -0.68 -9.97 -6.99
C LYS A 76 -0.50 -11.43 -6.61
N GLY A 77 0.28 -11.67 -5.57
CA GLY A 77 0.65 -12.99 -5.08
C GLY A 77 -0.53 -13.63 -4.37
N PHE A 78 -0.80 -14.88 -4.73
CA PHE A 78 -1.92 -15.65 -4.23
C PHE A 78 -2.03 -15.67 -2.70
N ILE A 79 -0.90 -15.77 -1.99
CA ILE A 79 -0.90 -15.82 -0.51
C ILE A 79 -1.39 -14.49 0.08
N PHE A 80 -0.91 -13.37 -0.45
CA PHE A 80 -1.25 -12.03 0.04
C PHE A 80 -2.69 -11.61 -0.31
N THR A 81 -3.21 -12.04 -1.47
CA THR A 81 -4.58 -11.71 -1.89
C THR A 81 -5.65 -12.48 -1.09
N ILE A 82 -5.35 -13.71 -0.65
CA ILE A 82 -6.36 -14.52 0.05
C ILE A 82 -6.65 -14.01 1.46
N GLU A 83 -5.65 -13.50 2.18
CA GLU A 83 -5.88 -12.97 3.54
C GLU A 83 -6.71 -11.68 3.49
N GLN A 84 -6.48 -10.81 2.50
CA GLN A 84 -7.29 -9.62 2.23
C GLN A 84 -8.77 -9.98 2.02
N ASN A 85 -9.05 -11.05 1.26
CA ASN A 85 -10.43 -11.48 1.03
C ASN A 85 -11.11 -12.11 2.25
N LYS A 86 -10.34 -12.67 3.19
CA LYS A 86 -10.88 -13.21 4.45
C LYS A 86 -11.37 -12.09 5.36
N ILE A 87 -10.67 -10.96 5.40
CA ILE A 87 -11.10 -9.74 6.07
C ILE A 87 -12.39 -9.24 5.39
N ASN A 88 -12.45 -9.22 4.06
CA ASN A 88 -13.61 -8.70 3.32
C ASN A 88 -14.91 -9.53 3.41
N THR A 89 -14.87 -10.81 3.79
CA THR A 89 -16.10 -11.60 4.02
C THR A 89 -16.79 -11.28 5.36
N GLU A 90 -16.08 -10.70 6.32
CA GLU A 90 -16.66 -10.19 7.56
C GLU A 90 -16.82 -8.66 7.53
N SER A 91 -16.14 -7.96 6.61
CA SER A 91 -16.13 -6.49 6.51
C SER A 91 -17.07 -5.89 5.45
N ARG A 92 -18.10 -6.59 4.97
CA ARG A 92 -19.21 -5.91 4.26
C ARG A 92 -20.14 -5.11 5.18
N GLN A 93 -19.83 -5.06 6.47
CA GLN A 93 -20.43 -4.15 7.45
C GLN A 93 -19.39 -3.62 8.46
N ILE A 94 -18.32 -2.98 8.00
CA ILE A 94 -17.56 -2.08 8.88
C ILE A 94 -17.27 -0.79 8.12
N THR A 95 -18.32 0.04 8.01
CA THR A 95 -18.17 1.46 8.31
C THR A 95 -17.65 1.58 9.74
N ASP A 96 -16.60 2.37 9.92
CA ASP A 96 -16.10 2.91 11.17
C ASP A 96 -15.50 1.90 12.18
N LYS A 97 -14.22 2.15 12.52
CA LYS A 97 -13.40 1.53 13.59
C LYS A 97 -12.57 0.31 13.19
N LEU A 98 -11.39 0.59 12.66
CA LEU A 98 -10.11 0.00 13.14
C LEU A 98 -8.97 0.75 12.46
N ILE A 99 -8.67 1.94 12.99
CA ILE A 99 -7.37 2.55 12.82
C ILE A 99 -6.74 2.49 14.20
N ASP A 100 -5.69 1.67 14.32
CA ASP A 100 -4.68 1.79 15.37
C ASP A 100 -4.23 3.26 15.39
N ASP A 101 -4.24 3.93 16.55
CA ASP A 101 -4.01 5.38 16.74
C ASP A 101 -2.59 5.87 16.35
N ASN A 102 -1.84 5.06 15.60
CA ASN A 102 -0.53 5.41 15.08
C ASN A 102 -0.66 6.06 13.69
N PRO A 103 -0.06 7.24 13.45
CA PRO A 103 -0.03 7.84 12.13
C PRO A 103 0.80 6.96 11.18
N ILE A 104 0.14 6.36 10.19
CA ILE A 104 0.79 5.58 9.14
C ILE A 104 0.97 6.50 7.94
N ALA A 105 2.19 6.98 7.66
CA ALA A 105 2.42 7.92 6.56
C ALA A 105 2.02 7.38 5.16
N PHE A 106 2.01 6.06 4.96
CA PHE A 106 1.60 5.43 3.69
C PHE A 106 0.74 4.18 3.95
N GLY A 107 -0.58 4.32 3.83
CA GLY A 107 -1.54 3.22 3.90
C GLY A 107 -2.16 2.96 2.53
N PHE A 108 -2.06 1.72 2.02
CA PHE A 108 -2.73 1.32 0.78
C PHE A 108 -4.02 0.58 1.13
N ILE A 109 -5.16 1.27 1.05
CA ILE A 109 -6.50 0.67 1.18
C ILE A 109 -7.03 0.44 -0.23
N ASN A 110 -6.89 -0.79 -0.73
CA ASN A 110 -7.26 -1.17 -2.11
C ASN A 110 -6.64 -0.22 -3.16
N ASN A 111 -7.22 -0.10 -4.37
CA ASN A 111 -6.68 0.68 -5.50
C ASN A 111 -6.47 2.19 -5.23
N ALA A 112 -6.60 2.67 -4.00
CA ALA A 112 -6.29 4.01 -3.58
C ALA A 112 -4.97 4.04 -2.80
N SER A 113 -4.02 4.83 -3.32
CA SER A 113 -2.80 5.22 -2.62
C SER A 113 -2.99 6.66 -2.18
N GLY A 114 -2.95 6.92 -0.88
CA GLY A 114 -3.05 8.28 -0.34
C GLY A 114 -2.17 8.43 0.89
N ASP A 115 -1.69 9.65 1.12
CA ASP A 115 -0.98 9.99 2.34
C ASP A 115 -1.99 9.97 3.50
N TYR A 116 -1.75 9.13 4.50
CA TYR A 116 -2.59 9.07 5.69
C TYR A 116 -1.94 9.93 6.78
N PHE A 117 -2.14 11.25 6.65
CA PHE A 117 -1.72 12.22 7.66
C PHE A 117 -2.82 12.39 8.70
N THR A 118 -2.48 12.26 9.97
CA THR A 118 -3.30 12.77 11.07
C THR A 118 -3.05 14.27 11.17
N TYR A 119 -4.07 15.10 10.92
CA TYR A 119 -3.94 16.55 11.05
C TYR A 119 -4.20 16.98 12.49
N ILE A 120 -3.43 17.96 12.96
CA ILE A 120 -3.46 18.47 14.35
C ILE A 120 -4.68 19.39 14.58
N GLU A 121 -5.36 19.79 13.51
CA GLU A 121 -6.45 20.76 13.53
C GLU A 121 -7.81 20.06 13.42
N ASP A 122 -8.19 19.26 14.42
CA ASP A 122 -9.61 18.93 14.59
C ASP A 122 -9.98 18.65 16.05
N ALA A 123 -10.13 19.74 16.82
CA ALA A 123 -10.78 19.69 18.14
C ALA A 123 -12.28 20.02 18.04
N SER A 124 -12.81 20.24 16.84
CA SER A 124 -14.20 20.70 16.62
C SER A 124 -14.71 20.08 15.33
N GLY A 125 -15.01 18.79 15.41
CA GLY A 125 -15.34 17.91 14.30
C GLY A 125 -16.40 18.48 13.37
N ASP A 126 -15.94 19.09 12.28
CA ASP A 126 -16.74 19.27 11.08
C ASP A 126 -16.31 18.22 10.05
N ILE A 127 -16.91 17.04 10.20
CA ILE A 127 -16.77 15.83 9.37
C ILE A 127 -17.22 16.02 7.91
N ASN A 128 -17.51 17.26 7.48
CA ASN A 128 -18.06 17.59 6.18
C ASN A 128 -17.07 18.19 5.18
N ASP A 129 -15.80 18.37 5.57
CA ASP A 129 -14.77 18.60 4.56
C ASP A 129 -14.60 17.32 3.74
N GLN A 130 -15.24 17.29 2.58
CA GLN A 130 -15.11 16.26 1.56
C GLN A 130 -13.66 16.23 1.08
N HIS A 131 -12.80 15.57 1.85
CA HIS A 131 -11.39 15.41 1.52
C HIS A 131 -11.30 14.66 0.19
N LYS A 132 -10.64 15.29 -0.78
CA LYS A 132 -10.58 14.81 -2.16
C LYS A 132 -9.89 13.46 -2.22
N GLN A 133 -10.70 12.41 -2.35
CA GLN A 133 -10.21 11.06 -2.61
C GLN A 133 -9.74 11.00 -4.07
N TYR A 134 -8.45 10.75 -4.28
CA TYR A 134 -7.90 10.57 -5.62
C TYR A 134 -8.07 9.12 -6.06
N ASN A 135 -8.89 8.91 -7.09
CA ASN A 135 -9.00 7.62 -7.76
C ASN A 135 -7.92 7.53 -8.84
N TRP A 136 -6.93 6.66 -8.63
CA TRP A 136 -5.91 6.35 -9.62
C TRP A 136 -6.37 5.18 -10.49
N ALA A 137 -6.24 5.33 -11.81
CA ALA A 137 -6.51 4.26 -12.77
C ALA A 137 -5.27 4.04 -13.66
N SER A 138 -4.96 2.78 -13.94
CA SER A 138 -3.92 2.42 -14.92
C SER A 138 -4.35 2.88 -16.31
N ILE A 139 -3.47 3.57 -17.04
CA ILE A 139 -3.75 4.02 -18.41
C ILE A 139 -3.56 2.82 -19.36
N ASP A 140 -4.66 2.21 -19.77
CA ASP A 140 -4.71 1.33 -20.95
C ASP A 140 -5.41 2.08 -22.11
N GLU A 141 -5.10 1.73 -23.36
CA GLU A 141 -5.52 2.41 -24.62
C GLU A 141 -7.05 2.57 -24.82
N LYS A 142 -7.87 2.14 -23.87
CA LYS A 142 -9.34 2.16 -23.92
C LYS A 142 -10.03 3.12 -22.94
N ILE A 143 -9.28 3.87 -22.13
CA ILE A 143 -9.86 4.76 -21.13
C ILE A 143 -9.87 6.21 -21.65
N THR A 144 -11.05 6.72 -21.99
CA THR A 144 -11.23 8.16 -22.27
C THR A 144 -11.50 8.90 -20.96
N ILE A 145 -10.47 9.56 -20.44
CA ILE A 145 -10.59 10.44 -19.27
C ILE A 145 -11.38 11.68 -19.71
N LYS A 146 -12.61 11.83 -19.22
CA LYS A 146 -13.37 13.08 -19.39
C LYS A 146 -12.88 14.06 -18.33
N THR A 147 -12.15 15.09 -18.75
CA THR A 147 -11.94 16.28 -17.92
C THR A 147 -13.30 16.90 -17.59
N PRO A 148 -13.55 17.30 -16.33
CA PRO A 148 -14.73 18.11 -16.00
C PRO A 148 -14.72 19.38 -16.86
N LYS A 149 -15.88 19.78 -17.37
CA LYS A 149 -16.00 21.09 -18.05
C LYS A 149 -15.93 22.17 -16.97
N GLU A 150 -15.40 23.35 -17.32
CA GLU A 150 -15.17 24.46 -16.38
C GLU A 150 -16.42 24.89 -15.58
N ASP A 151 -17.61 24.54 -16.06
CA ASP A 151 -18.91 24.93 -15.48
C ASP A 151 -19.41 24.00 -14.35
N ASP A 152 -18.75 22.87 -14.06
CA ASP A 152 -19.21 21.91 -13.04
C ASP A 152 -18.84 22.31 -11.58
N TYR A 153 -18.18 23.46 -11.38
CA TYR A 153 -17.96 24.03 -10.04
C TYR A 153 -19.06 25.02 -9.65
N ILE A 154 -20.30 24.54 -9.56
CA ILE A 154 -21.35 25.30 -8.86
C ILE A 154 -21.17 25.05 -7.37
N THR A 155 -20.38 25.90 -6.71
CA THR A 155 -20.54 26.11 -5.27
C THR A 155 -21.60 27.19 -5.13
N GLU A 156 -22.83 26.79 -4.79
CA GLU A 156 -23.84 27.73 -4.30
C GLU A 156 -23.36 28.26 -2.95
N ASP A 157 -22.54 29.31 -2.95
CA ASP A 157 -22.52 30.22 -1.82
C ASP A 157 -22.14 31.65 -2.21
N LYS A 158 -23.16 32.51 -2.19
CA LYS A 158 -23.04 33.95 -2.38
C LYS A 158 -22.58 34.58 -1.07
N SER A 159 -21.28 34.60 -0.77
CA SER A 159 -20.71 35.66 0.10
C SER A 159 -19.18 35.71 0.25
N ASN A 160 -18.40 34.70 -0.16
CA ASN A 160 -16.95 34.73 0.09
C ASN A 160 -16.14 34.98 -1.19
N ARG A 161 -15.75 36.24 -1.39
CA ARG A 161 -14.67 36.59 -2.33
C ARG A 161 -13.43 35.83 -1.86
N LYS A 162 -13.01 34.80 -2.61
CA LYS A 162 -11.71 34.15 -2.41
C LYS A 162 -10.64 35.25 -2.33
N PRO A 163 -9.79 35.31 -1.28
CA PRO A 163 -8.76 36.33 -1.21
C PRO A 163 -7.89 36.19 -2.45
N LYS A 164 -7.83 37.27 -3.24
CA LYS A 164 -6.98 37.34 -4.43
C LYS A 164 -5.55 37.20 -3.93
N MET A 165 -4.80 36.26 -4.51
CA MET A 165 -3.40 36.05 -4.14
C MET A 165 -2.66 37.39 -4.14
N PRO A 166 -1.97 37.75 -3.03
CA PRO A 166 -1.23 39.01 -2.96
C PRO A 166 -0.18 39.08 -4.07
N ASP A 167 0.04 40.29 -4.58
CA ASP A 167 1.09 40.53 -5.57
C ASP A 167 2.49 40.29 -4.97
N LEU A 168 3.45 39.94 -5.82
CA LEU A 168 4.84 39.64 -5.44
C LEU A 168 5.50 40.78 -4.65
N SER A 169 5.14 42.02 -4.97
CA SER A 169 5.59 43.23 -4.27
C SER A 169 5.20 43.24 -2.78
N VAL A 170 3.98 42.82 -2.46
CA VAL A 170 3.44 42.76 -1.10
C VAL A 170 4.19 41.72 -0.27
N LEU A 171 4.39 40.52 -0.84
CA LEU A 171 5.11 39.44 -0.17
C LEU A 171 6.57 39.80 0.14
N GLN A 172 7.23 40.53 -0.75
CA GLN A 172 8.59 41.01 -0.51
C GLN A 172 8.66 42.03 0.63
N SER A 173 7.68 42.94 0.72
CA SER A 173 7.62 43.95 1.77
C SER A 173 7.35 43.35 3.14
N GLU A 174 6.45 42.36 3.23
CA GLU A 174 6.13 41.64 4.45
C GLU A 174 7.35 40.87 4.97
N ARG A 175 8.05 40.16 4.08
CA ARG A 175 9.30 39.48 4.41
C ARG A 175 10.35 40.43 4.98
N ALA A 176 10.49 41.64 4.41
CA ALA A 176 11.49 42.61 4.86
C ALA A 176 11.16 43.16 6.27
N LEU A 177 9.87 43.40 6.54
CA LEU A 177 9.39 43.80 7.87
C LEU A 177 9.65 42.72 8.92
N ASP A 178 9.40 41.46 8.57
CA ASP A 178 9.56 40.34 9.50
C ASP A 178 11.04 40.11 9.86
N ILE A 179 11.94 40.27 8.89
CA ILE A 179 13.40 40.26 9.12
C ILE A 179 13.80 41.38 10.09
N GLN A 180 13.27 42.59 9.92
CA GLN A 180 13.58 43.70 10.84
C GLN A 180 13.06 43.46 12.25
N ASN A 181 11.85 42.90 12.38
CA ASN A 181 11.28 42.57 13.68
C ASN A 181 12.12 41.51 14.41
N HIS A 182 12.60 40.49 13.69
CA HIS A 182 13.51 39.50 14.24
C HIS A 182 14.84 40.09 14.70
N LEU A 183 15.42 41.02 13.94
CA LEU A 183 16.67 41.69 14.31
C LEU A 183 16.51 42.59 15.54
N ASN A 184 15.37 43.28 15.67
CA ASN A 184 15.09 44.18 16.79
C ASN A 184 14.75 43.42 18.09
N ASN A 185 14.17 42.23 17.99
CA ASN A 185 13.73 41.44 19.16
C ASN A 185 14.78 40.45 19.67
N THR A 186 15.93 40.30 18.99
CA THR A 186 17.00 39.42 19.47
C THR A 186 17.92 40.19 20.41
N THR A 187 17.60 40.22 21.70
CA THR A 187 18.58 40.59 22.74
C THR A 187 19.68 39.54 22.78
N LEU A 188 20.88 39.92 22.36
CA LEU A 188 22.09 39.10 22.49
C LEU A 188 22.26 38.65 23.95
N PRO A 189 22.51 37.36 24.22
CA PRO A 189 22.86 36.92 25.58
C PRO A 189 24.17 37.60 26.01
N PRO A 190 24.30 38.01 27.28
CA PRO A 190 25.49 38.69 27.75
C PRO A 190 26.71 37.78 27.58
N ALA A 191 27.78 38.34 27.01
CA ALA A 191 29.07 37.67 26.89
C ALA A 191 29.56 37.27 28.28
N SER A 192 29.78 35.97 28.49
CA SER A 192 30.44 35.45 29.68
C SER A 192 31.88 35.98 29.73
N THR A 193 32.14 36.96 30.59
CA THR A 193 33.49 37.31 31.01
C THR A 193 34.03 36.19 31.90
N GLU A 194 34.89 35.36 31.35
CA GLU A 194 35.83 34.53 32.11
C GLU A 194 36.91 35.45 32.72
N CYS A 195 37.06 35.38 34.05
CA CYS A 195 38.24 35.73 34.84
C CYS A 195 38.22 34.88 36.11
#